data_AF-A0A0R3Q9W7-F1
#
_entry.id   AF-A0A0R3Q9W7-F1
#
_cell.length_a   1.000
_cell.length_b   1.000
_cell.length_c   1.000
_cell.angle_alpha   90.00
_cell.angle_beta   90.00
_cell.angle_gamma   90.00
#
_symmetry.space_group_name_H-M   'P 1'
#
loop_
_entity.id
_entity.type
_entity.pdbx_description
1 polymer ?
#
loop_
_entity_poly.entity_id
_entity_poly.type
_entity_poly.pdbx_seq_one_letter_code
_entity_poly.pdbx_strand_id
1 'polypeptide(L)'
;MTTSPSSPPTDPTPNDASAVPATSEVPQAKKSEKRYEPQSVDDLLGAFYRGKVKTISDSTVRRLKTVGLYLHPSQRGELCRIAIESDETLDKTRRLMVVASEIPDLKTLGHLLMEFASEVVVFHPRVQRNGLHARLFPMRWDDNDLAAAWEFLNEPAVASETSSKIQPPGPDGAPQPEAGADDSKPKPVASDRAVVSKVRRNALLCSLLWRVSRGAPFTEAMRGLRNSVFKLSSWPPALERDLLEAVALMQEKEDSKVALLLEWQARQNSELQAKIDQANRQLAATQERIRPIESARDEALARCLELEALLADARGKKEQLTATLGVVQTHGKADFEELRSLALRLVIETARKLEEASMALGREQPKVVLARETINVAVDGLHAGLKKLEEAE
;
A
#
# COMPACT_ATOMS: atom_id res chain seq x y z
N MET A 1 64.89 45.43 -19.85
CA MET A 1 64.14 46.68 -20.12
C MET A 1 63.18 46.86 -18.95
N THR A 2 63.58 47.34 -17.76
CA THR A 2 63.75 48.76 -17.34
C THR A 2 62.55 49.62 -17.75
N THR A 3 61.77 50.28 -16.88
CA THR A 3 62.05 50.88 -15.56
C THR A 3 60.74 51.30 -14.85
N SER A 4 60.65 51.09 -13.54
CA SER A 4 60.01 52.03 -12.60
C SER A 4 60.91 53.25 -12.41
N PRO A 5 60.40 54.44 -12.01
CA PRO A 5 60.60 54.90 -10.61
C PRO A 5 59.44 55.83 -10.12
N SER A 6 58.99 55.82 -8.86
CA SER A 6 59.52 56.33 -7.57
C SER A 6 58.71 57.54 -7.06
N SER A 7 58.14 57.39 -5.86
CA SER A 7 57.76 58.46 -4.91
C SER A 7 59.03 59.12 -4.30
N PRO A 8 59.04 59.98 -3.23
CA PRO A 8 58.02 60.74 -2.46
C PRO A 8 58.52 62.19 -2.09
N PRO A 9 58.46 62.75 -0.84
CA PRO A 9 57.37 63.39 -0.08
C PRO A 9 57.68 64.83 0.44
N THR A 10 56.72 65.52 1.07
CA THR A 10 57.01 66.51 2.15
C THR A 10 55.81 66.71 3.10
N ASP A 11 56.03 66.41 4.39
CA ASP A 11 55.28 66.85 5.59
C ASP A 11 55.56 68.37 5.88
N PRO A 12 55.28 68.92 7.08
CA PRO A 12 53.99 69.26 7.70
C PRO A 12 53.98 70.76 8.15
N THR A 13 52.87 71.31 8.66
CA THR A 13 52.94 72.43 9.64
C THR A 13 51.61 72.67 10.40
N PRO A 14 51.67 73.27 11.60
CA PRO A 14 50.78 72.97 12.72
C PRO A 14 49.89 74.15 13.18
N ASN A 15 49.05 73.86 14.18
CA ASN A 15 48.47 74.76 15.18
C ASN A 15 47.70 76.00 14.69
N ASP A 16 46.41 76.04 15.04
CA ASP A 16 46.03 77.05 16.04
C ASP A 16 44.86 76.59 16.92
N ALA A 17 45.07 76.75 18.21
CA ALA A 17 44.11 76.52 19.27
C ALA A 17 43.25 77.78 19.44
N SER A 18 41.94 77.60 19.62
CA SER A 18 41.16 78.53 20.43
C SER A 18 39.97 77.81 21.07
N ALA A 19 39.70 78.20 22.30
CA ALA A 19 39.14 77.38 23.37
C ALA A 19 37.66 77.69 23.68
N VAL A 20 36.90 76.61 23.97
CA VAL A 20 35.87 76.47 25.04
C VAL A 20 34.49 77.17 24.81
N PRO A 21 33.32 76.68 25.32
CA PRO A 21 33.08 75.57 26.26
C PRO A 21 32.06 74.48 25.85
N ALA A 22 32.27 73.33 26.50
CA ALA A 22 31.32 72.35 27.00
C ALA A 22 29.80 72.54 26.75
N THR A 23 29.23 71.61 26.00
CA THR A 23 28.00 70.90 26.40
C THR A 23 28.30 69.41 26.40
N SER A 24 28.40 68.86 27.62
CA SER A 24 28.51 67.43 27.88
C SER A 24 27.18 66.78 27.51
N GLU A 25 26.99 66.43 26.24
CA GLU A 25 25.99 65.46 25.84
C GLU A 25 26.57 64.07 26.12
N VAL A 26 26.27 63.59 27.32
CA VAL A 26 26.34 62.17 27.67
C VAL A 26 25.64 61.40 26.55
N PRO A 27 26.33 60.54 25.77
CA PRO A 27 25.63 59.63 24.88
C PRO A 27 24.82 58.73 25.79
N GLN A 28 23.50 58.86 25.76
CA GLN A 28 22.61 57.87 26.35
C GLN A 28 22.88 56.55 25.64
N ALA A 29 23.78 55.76 26.23
CA ALA A 29 23.93 54.36 25.92
C ALA A 29 22.55 53.74 26.12
N LYS A 30 21.88 53.43 25.01
CA LYS A 30 20.76 52.49 25.00
C LYS A 30 21.27 51.26 25.73
N LYS A 31 20.81 51.06 26.97
CA LYS A 31 21.08 49.84 27.74
C LYS A 31 20.58 48.70 26.88
N SER A 32 21.49 48.01 26.21
CA SER A 32 21.22 46.72 25.61
C SER A 32 20.76 45.82 26.75
N GLU A 33 19.47 45.54 26.81
CA GLU A 33 18.89 44.59 27.74
C GLU A 33 19.72 43.30 27.63
N LYS A 34 20.45 42.96 28.70
CA LYS A 34 21.27 41.74 28.72
C LYS A 34 20.33 40.57 28.41
N ARG A 35 20.58 39.91 27.28
CA ARG A 35 19.86 38.71 26.86
C ARG A 35 19.90 37.72 28.03
N TYR A 36 18.75 37.25 28.47
CA TYR A 36 18.67 36.29 29.56
C TYR A 36 19.43 35.01 29.17
N GLU A 37 20.48 34.68 29.92
CA GLU A 37 21.27 33.47 29.69
C GLU A 37 20.88 32.41 30.73
N PRO A 38 20.18 31.35 30.31
CA PRO A 38 19.74 30.33 31.24
C PRO A 38 20.92 29.49 31.76
N GLN A 39 20.89 29.15 33.04
CA GLN A 39 21.98 28.40 33.69
C GLN A 39 21.77 26.89 33.67
N SER A 40 20.53 26.44 33.52
CA SER A 40 20.13 25.04 33.55
C SER A 40 18.95 24.78 32.59
N VAL A 41 18.60 23.51 32.39
CA VAL A 41 17.53 23.13 31.45
C VAL A 41 16.15 23.57 31.96
N ASP A 42 15.90 23.47 33.26
CA ASP A 42 14.67 23.95 33.91
C ASP A 42 14.53 25.47 33.78
N ASP A 43 15.61 26.23 33.97
CA ASP A 43 15.63 27.68 33.80
C ASP A 43 15.39 28.07 32.33
N LEU A 44 15.99 27.33 31.38
CA LEU A 44 15.75 27.51 29.95
C LEU A 44 14.26 27.32 29.61
N LEU A 45 13.65 26.21 30.04
CA LEU A 45 12.24 25.91 29.77
C LEU A 45 11.33 26.96 30.40
N GLY A 46 11.55 27.30 31.67
CA GLY A 46 10.79 28.35 32.35
C GLY A 46 10.90 29.71 31.65
N ALA A 47 12.11 30.11 31.24
CA ALA A 47 12.35 31.36 30.54
C ALA A 47 11.74 31.37 29.12
N PHE A 48 11.74 30.22 28.43
CA PHE A 48 11.15 30.08 27.11
C PHE A 48 9.62 30.25 27.13
N TYR A 49 8.93 29.55 28.03
CA TYR A 49 7.46 29.64 28.13
C TYR A 49 6.98 30.99 28.68
N ARG A 50 7.80 31.67 29.51
CA ARG A 50 7.58 33.07 29.91
C ARG A 50 7.92 34.11 28.82
N GLY A 51 8.45 33.67 27.68
CA GLY A 51 8.77 34.54 26.54
C GLY A 51 10.06 35.36 26.67
N LYS A 52 10.88 35.08 27.71
CA LYS A 52 12.19 35.73 27.92
C LYS A 52 13.25 35.22 26.94
N VAL A 53 13.10 34.00 26.46
CA VAL A 53 13.99 33.35 25.49
C VAL A 53 13.17 32.87 24.29
N LYS A 54 13.65 33.18 23.07
CA LYS A 54 13.01 32.74 21.80
C LYS A 54 13.87 31.79 20.97
N THR A 55 15.18 31.78 21.22
CA THR A 55 16.19 31.03 20.46
C THR A 55 17.29 30.61 21.43
N ILE A 56 17.93 29.47 21.19
CA ILE A 56 19.02 28.98 22.02
C ILE A 56 20.35 29.34 21.31
N SER A 57 21.24 30.07 21.99
CA SER A 57 22.55 30.41 21.45
C SER A 57 23.57 29.29 21.67
N ASP A 58 24.59 29.19 20.82
CA ASP A 58 25.68 28.22 20.97
C ASP A 58 26.38 28.32 22.35
N SER A 59 26.51 29.54 22.87
CA SER A 59 27.04 29.77 24.23
C SER A 59 26.20 29.07 25.31
N THR A 60 24.87 29.10 25.15
CA THR A 60 23.92 28.42 26.03
C THR A 60 24.03 26.91 25.88
N VAL A 61 24.11 26.39 24.64
CA VAL A 61 24.27 24.95 24.38
C VAL A 61 25.56 24.41 25.02
N ARG A 62 26.68 25.11 24.86
CA ARG A 62 27.97 24.72 25.46
C ARG A 62 27.91 24.74 26.98
N ARG A 63 27.24 25.73 27.58
CA ARG A 63 27.04 25.81 29.02
C ARG A 63 26.22 24.63 29.54
N LEU A 64 25.08 24.34 28.92
CA LEU A 64 24.22 23.23 29.32
C LEU A 64 24.90 21.87 29.15
N LYS A 65 25.80 21.73 28.17
CA LYS A 65 26.64 20.54 28.02
C LYS A 65 27.53 20.29 29.25
N THR A 66 28.03 21.36 29.89
CA THR A 66 28.93 21.25 31.06
C THR A 66 28.20 21.03 32.38
N VAL A 67 27.00 21.58 32.55
CA VAL A 67 26.23 21.51 33.80
C VAL A 67 25.49 20.17 33.94
N GLY A 68 25.30 19.44 32.84
CA GLY A 68 24.59 18.18 32.79
C GLY A 68 23.14 18.35 32.34
N LEU A 69 22.65 17.37 31.59
CA LEU A 69 21.30 17.37 31.01
C LEU A 69 20.40 16.44 31.84
N TYR A 70 19.99 16.88 33.02
CA TYR A 70 19.05 16.13 33.85
C TYR A 70 17.89 17.02 34.27
N LEU A 71 16.68 16.50 34.11
CA LEU A 71 15.45 17.16 34.55
C LEU A 71 14.72 16.19 35.49
N HIS A 72 14.62 16.55 36.76
CA HIS A 72 14.00 15.68 37.77
C HIS A 72 12.49 15.51 37.48
N PRO A 73 11.88 14.32 37.67
CA PRO A 73 10.47 14.08 37.35
C PRO A 73 9.49 15.07 37.99
N SER A 74 9.71 15.46 39.25
CA SER A 74 8.86 16.46 39.92
C SER A 74 8.99 17.87 39.32
N GLN A 75 10.20 18.27 38.91
CA GLN A 75 10.42 19.55 38.20
C GLN A 75 9.83 19.52 36.79
N ARG A 76 9.94 18.38 36.11
CA ARG A 76 9.35 18.14 34.79
C ARG A 76 7.83 18.31 34.81
N GLY A 77 7.14 17.75 35.81
CA GLY A 77 5.70 17.90 36.00
C GLY A 77 5.27 19.35 36.24
N GLU A 78 5.99 20.08 37.10
CA GLU A 78 5.70 21.49 37.38
C GLU A 78 5.92 22.39 36.16
N LEU A 79 7.01 22.17 35.42
CA LEU A 79 7.28 22.89 34.18
C LEU A 79 6.24 22.58 33.09
N CYS A 80 5.76 21.34 33.00
CA CYS A 80 4.66 21.00 32.09
C CYS A 80 3.39 21.77 32.44
N ARG A 81 3.05 21.88 33.73
CA ARG A 81 1.90 22.67 34.19
C ARG A 81 2.04 24.14 33.80
N ILE A 82 3.19 24.76 34.06
CA ILE A 82 3.49 26.15 33.67
C ILE A 82 3.41 26.32 32.14
N ALA A 83 3.91 25.35 31.38
CA ALA A 83 3.86 25.37 29.93
C ALA A 83 2.42 25.34 29.41
N ILE A 84 1.58 24.45 29.93
CA ILE A 84 0.16 24.32 29.57
C ILE A 84 -0.61 25.61 29.91
N GLU A 85 -0.38 26.19 31.09
CA GLU A 85 -1.04 27.43 31.52
C GLU A 85 -0.63 28.65 30.67
N SER A 86 0.62 28.68 30.19
CA SER A 86 1.17 29.83 29.47
C SER A 86 1.12 29.72 27.93
N ASP A 87 0.74 28.57 27.38
CA ASP A 87 0.72 28.27 25.95
C ASP A 87 -0.60 27.62 25.51
N GLU A 88 -1.70 28.36 25.65
CA GLU A 88 -3.07 27.90 25.33
C GLU A 88 -3.21 27.34 23.90
N THR A 89 -2.38 27.79 22.95
CA THR A 89 -2.46 27.38 21.53
C THR A 89 -1.41 26.36 21.11
N LEU A 90 -0.50 25.94 22.00
CA LEU A 90 0.69 25.14 21.68
C LEU A 90 1.67 25.80 20.69
N ASP A 91 1.58 27.12 20.48
CA ASP A 91 2.44 27.85 19.55
C ASP A 91 3.88 27.95 20.08
N LYS A 92 4.06 28.18 21.39
CA LYS A 92 5.39 28.21 22.01
C LYS A 92 6.01 26.81 21.98
N THR A 93 5.23 25.79 22.32
CA THR A 93 5.64 24.38 22.30
C THR A 93 6.10 23.96 20.91
N ARG A 94 5.36 24.32 19.86
CA ARG A 94 5.80 24.09 18.46
C ARG A 94 7.12 24.80 18.16
N ARG A 95 7.28 26.06 18.57
CA ARG A 95 8.53 26.82 18.38
C ARG A 95 9.70 26.19 19.13
N LEU A 96 9.47 25.67 20.34
CA LEU A 96 10.50 24.96 21.10
C LEU A 96 11.01 23.75 20.32
N MET A 97 10.12 22.98 19.68
CA MET A 97 10.50 21.82 18.86
C MET A 97 11.29 22.22 17.60
N VAL A 98 10.92 23.33 16.95
CA VAL A 98 11.71 23.88 15.83
C VAL A 98 13.12 24.23 16.31
N VAL A 99 13.23 25.02 17.38
CA VAL A 99 14.54 25.40 17.95
C VAL A 99 15.33 24.16 18.39
N ALA A 100 14.68 23.16 18.99
CA ALA A 100 15.33 21.91 19.40
C ALA A 100 15.87 21.10 18.21
N SER A 101 15.19 21.13 17.06
CA SER A 101 15.64 20.48 15.83
C SER A 101 16.85 21.16 15.19
N GLU A 102 17.05 22.45 15.49
CA GLU A 102 18.14 23.28 14.97
C GLU A 102 19.40 23.23 15.84
N ILE A 103 19.47 22.39 16.89
CA ILE A 103 20.66 22.25 17.75
C ILE A 103 21.60 21.17 17.18
N PRO A 104 22.66 21.51 16.43
CA PRO A 104 23.56 20.51 15.86
C PRO A 104 24.51 19.90 16.89
N ASP A 105 24.95 20.71 17.86
CA ASP A 105 26.10 20.41 18.72
C ASP A 105 25.80 19.48 19.90
N LEU A 106 24.51 19.31 20.24
CA LEU A 106 24.08 18.56 21.42
C LEU A 106 22.73 17.87 21.19
N LYS A 107 22.74 16.79 20.40
CA LYS A 107 21.54 15.99 20.10
C LYS A 107 20.77 15.56 21.35
N THR A 108 21.46 15.26 22.44
CA THR A 108 20.84 14.88 23.72
C THR A 108 19.95 15.99 24.31
N LEU A 109 20.37 17.26 24.21
CA LEU A 109 19.53 18.39 24.61
C LEU A 109 18.34 18.53 23.67
N GLY A 110 18.56 18.41 22.35
CA GLY A 110 17.48 18.41 21.36
C GLY A 110 16.42 17.34 21.66
N HIS A 111 16.85 16.10 21.93
CA HIS A 111 15.96 14.99 22.30
C HIS A 111 15.19 15.27 23.60
N LEU A 112 15.87 15.77 24.64
CA LEU A 112 15.23 16.12 25.91
C LEU A 112 14.14 17.18 25.72
N LEU A 113 14.41 18.22 24.93
CA LEU A 113 13.44 19.28 24.63
C LEU A 113 12.27 18.75 23.78
N MET A 114 12.53 17.85 22.83
CA MET A 114 11.49 17.20 22.02
C MET A 114 10.58 16.31 22.87
N GLU A 115 11.15 15.55 23.82
CA GLU A 115 10.37 14.72 24.74
C GLU A 115 9.53 15.57 25.69
N PHE A 116 10.11 16.61 26.28
CA PHE A 116 9.36 17.56 27.10
C PHE A 116 8.20 18.20 26.32
N ALA A 117 8.45 18.66 25.09
CA ALA A 117 7.40 19.24 24.25
C ALA A 117 6.30 18.22 23.90
N SER A 118 6.66 16.95 23.66
CA SER A 118 5.66 15.90 23.40
C SER A 118 4.75 15.65 24.60
N GLU A 119 5.28 15.72 25.82
CA GLU A 119 4.48 15.63 27.05
C GLU A 119 3.53 16.81 27.20
N VAL A 120 4.01 18.04 26.97
CA VAL A 120 3.16 19.24 27.01
C VAL A 120 1.98 19.10 26.04
N VAL A 121 2.21 18.59 24.83
CA VAL A 121 1.13 18.35 23.85
C VAL A 121 0.13 17.31 24.35
N VAL A 122 0.61 16.21 24.93
CA VAL A 122 -0.25 15.09 25.39
C VAL A 122 -1.09 15.48 26.61
N PHE A 123 -0.50 16.22 27.55
CA PHE A 123 -1.17 16.68 28.75
C PHE A 123 -2.03 17.93 28.52
N HIS A 124 -1.99 18.54 27.33
CA HIS A 124 -2.78 19.72 27.03
C HIS A 124 -4.29 19.39 27.08
N PRO A 125 -5.11 20.10 27.88
CA PRO A 125 -6.52 19.73 28.12
C PRO A 125 -7.38 19.64 26.85
N ARG A 126 -7.07 20.45 25.83
CA ARG A 126 -7.80 20.47 24.55
C ARG A 126 -7.33 19.41 23.54
N VAL A 127 -6.28 18.68 23.87
CA VAL A 127 -5.71 17.58 23.08
C VAL A 127 -5.96 16.25 23.78
N GLN A 128 -5.84 16.22 25.11
CA GLN A 128 -5.90 15.02 25.94
C GLN A 128 -7.08 14.11 25.59
N ARG A 129 -6.76 12.93 25.06
CA ARG A 129 -7.68 11.84 24.74
C ARG A 129 -6.99 10.49 24.92
N ASN A 130 -7.76 9.49 25.34
CA ASN A 130 -7.26 8.13 25.49
C ASN A 130 -6.71 7.63 24.15
N GLY A 131 -5.51 7.04 24.16
CA GLY A 131 -4.84 6.51 22.97
C GLY A 131 -4.22 7.55 22.03
N LEU A 132 -4.41 8.86 22.25
CA LEU A 132 -3.88 9.90 21.35
C LEU A 132 -2.37 10.03 21.40
N HIS A 133 -1.74 9.78 22.56
CA HIS A 133 -0.29 9.77 22.69
C HIS A 133 0.34 8.80 21.68
N ALA A 134 -0.16 7.56 21.62
CA ALA A 134 0.38 6.55 20.71
C ALA A 134 0.20 6.92 19.23
N ARG A 135 -0.83 7.71 18.89
CA ARG A 135 -1.08 8.19 17.53
C ARG A 135 -0.23 9.40 17.15
N LEU A 136 -0.09 10.38 18.05
CA LEU A 136 0.72 11.58 17.80
C LEU A 136 2.22 11.31 17.91
N PHE A 137 2.63 10.53 18.91
CA PHE A 137 4.04 10.27 19.22
C PHE A 137 4.30 8.75 19.27
N PRO A 138 4.16 8.05 18.13
CA PRO A 138 4.37 6.60 18.09
C PRO A 138 5.85 6.26 18.26
N MET A 139 6.16 5.14 18.91
CA MET A 139 7.57 4.73 19.09
C MET A 139 8.29 4.47 17.76
N ARG A 140 7.57 4.01 16.72
CA ARG A 140 8.04 3.95 15.33
C ARG A 140 7.15 4.81 14.43
N TRP A 141 7.73 5.44 13.42
CA TRP A 141 6.98 6.32 12.52
C TRP A 141 6.02 5.53 11.61
N ASP A 142 6.35 4.28 11.28
CA ASP A 142 5.49 3.35 10.50
C ASP A 142 4.18 2.97 11.20
N ASP A 143 4.09 3.13 12.52
CA ASP A 143 2.99 2.56 13.31
C ASP A 143 1.67 3.35 13.18
N ASN A 144 1.68 4.59 12.69
CA ASN A 144 0.48 5.43 12.59
C ASN A 144 0.58 6.54 11.51
N ASP A 145 -0.37 6.57 10.56
CA ASP A 145 -0.50 7.67 9.59
C ASP A 145 -0.84 9.00 10.31
N LEU A 146 -0.13 10.07 9.96
CA LEU A 146 -0.41 11.43 10.45
C LEU A 146 -1.84 11.88 10.10
N ALA A 147 -2.38 11.41 8.97
CA ALA A 147 -3.76 11.66 8.60
C ALA A 147 -4.77 11.02 9.58
N ALA A 148 -4.52 9.78 10.01
CA ALA A 148 -5.36 9.11 11.01
C ALA A 148 -5.29 9.78 12.39
N ALA A 149 -4.13 10.35 12.76
CA ALA A 149 -4.00 11.16 13.97
C ALA A 149 -4.80 12.47 13.86
N TRP A 150 -4.83 13.09 12.67
CA TRP A 150 -5.61 14.30 12.40
C TRP A 150 -7.13 14.06 12.45
N GLU A 151 -7.61 12.95 11.87
CA GLU A 151 -9.01 12.55 11.94
C GLU A 151 -9.43 12.36 13.40
N PHE A 152 -8.66 11.59 14.17
CA PHE A 152 -8.95 11.34 15.58
C PHE A 152 -8.87 12.61 16.45
N LEU A 153 -7.98 13.56 16.13
CA LEU A 153 -7.95 14.88 16.79
C LEU A 153 -9.25 15.66 16.53
N ASN A 154 -9.86 15.48 15.37
CA ASN A 154 -11.03 16.23 14.94
C ASN A 154 -12.37 15.55 15.23
N GLU A 155 -12.37 14.25 15.52
CA GLU A 155 -13.55 13.54 16.02
C GLU A 155 -14.17 14.27 17.22
N PRO A 156 -15.49 14.34 17.35
CA PRO A 156 -16.11 14.84 18.58
C PRO A 156 -15.71 13.92 19.73
N ALA A 157 -15.36 14.49 20.89
CA ALA A 157 -15.10 13.66 22.06
C ALA A 157 -16.42 12.98 22.41
N VAL A 158 -16.51 11.66 22.24
CA VAL A 158 -17.58 10.91 22.88
C VAL A 158 -17.42 11.20 24.36
N ALA A 159 -18.44 11.81 24.96
CA ALA A 159 -18.41 12.16 26.37
C ALA A 159 -18.13 10.89 27.16
N SER A 160 -16.89 10.74 27.65
CA SER A 160 -16.58 9.79 28.70
C SER A 160 -17.19 10.40 29.97
N GLU A 161 -18.48 10.14 30.17
CA GLU A 161 -19.17 10.30 31.44
C GLU A 161 -18.55 9.38 32.49
N THR A 162 -17.36 9.73 32.94
CA THR A 162 -16.76 9.18 34.16
C THR A 162 -16.01 10.30 34.86
N SER A 163 -16.64 11.47 35.00
CA SER A 163 -16.33 12.37 36.11
C SER A 163 -17.19 11.92 37.27
N SER A 164 -16.63 11.02 38.06
CA SER A 164 -17.03 10.68 39.41
C SER A 164 -17.37 11.95 40.21
N LYS A 165 -18.66 12.29 40.28
CA LYS A 165 -19.21 13.08 41.38
C LYS A 165 -19.12 12.20 42.63
N ILE A 166 -17.96 12.20 43.28
CA ILE A 166 -17.89 11.85 44.69
C ILE A 166 -18.43 13.07 45.43
N GLN A 167 -19.72 13.04 45.70
CA GLN A 167 -20.36 13.98 46.61
C GLN A 167 -20.19 13.38 48.03
N PRO A 168 -19.50 14.06 48.97
CA PRO A 168 -19.43 13.56 50.33
C PRO A 168 -20.82 13.64 51.00
N PRO A 169 -21.24 12.62 51.77
CA PRO A 169 -22.52 12.66 52.46
C PRO A 169 -22.36 13.55 53.71
N GLY A 170 -23.13 14.62 53.77
CA GLY A 170 -23.30 15.47 54.95
C GLY A 170 -24.80 15.58 55.28
N PRO A 171 -25.20 15.53 56.56
CA PRO A 171 -26.56 15.21 56.97
C PRO A 171 -27.46 16.46 57.18
N ASP A 172 -28.76 16.19 57.25
CA ASP A 172 -29.85 17.01 57.79
C ASP A 172 -30.32 18.25 57.01
N GLY A 173 -31.43 18.06 56.29
CA GLY A 173 -32.72 18.67 56.66
C GLY A 173 -32.94 20.18 56.44
N ALA A 174 -33.44 20.55 55.26
CA ALA A 174 -34.58 21.48 55.10
C ALA A 174 -34.97 21.59 53.60
N PRO A 175 -36.25 21.49 53.22
CA PRO A 175 -36.69 21.73 51.84
C PRO A 175 -37.13 23.18 51.63
N GLN A 176 -36.75 23.77 50.49
CA GLN A 176 -37.50 24.71 49.61
C GLN A 176 -36.61 25.81 49.00
N PRO A 177 -37.04 26.50 47.92
CA PRO A 177 -38.00 26.12 46.87
C PRO A 177 -37.43 26.33 45.45
N GLU A 178 -38.19 25.87 44.47
CA GLU A 178 -38.02 26.12 43.03
C GLU A 178 -37.82 27.61 42.72
N ALA A 179 -36.74 27.93 42.01
CA ALA A 179 -36.56 29.22 41.35
C ALA A 179 -35.82 29.01 40.03
N GLY A 180 -36.53 29.29 38.94
CA GLY A 180 -35.95 29.71 37.66
C GLY A 180 -35.22 28.62 36.89
N ALA A 181 -35.96 27.96 35.99
CA ALA A 181 -35.38 27.45 34.76
C ALA A 181 -34.83 28.64 33.95
N ASP A 182 -33.60 29.05 34.23
CA ASP A 182 -32.81 29.88 33.34
C ASP A 182 -32.07 28.93 32.39
N ASP A 183 -32.75 28.60 31.30
CA ASP A 183 -32.26 27.80 30.18
C ASP A 183 -31.25 28.64 29.37
N SER A 184 -30.21 29.12 30.03
CA SER A 184 -29.06 29.75 29.42
C SER A 184 -28.03 28.66 29.09
N LYS A 185 -28.36 27.83 28.09
CA LYS A 185 -27.35 27.03 27.38
C LYS A 185 -26.22 27.98 26.95
N PRO A 186 -24.99 27.84 27.48
CA PRO A 186 -23.90 28.67 27.03
C PRO A 186 -23.57 28.26 25.59
N LYS A 187 -23.90 29.12 24.62
CA LYS A 187 -23.34 28.99 23.25
C LYS A 187 -21.81 29.09 23.38
N PRO A 188 -21.02 28.05 23.02
CA PRO A 188 -19.59 28.21 22.91
C PRO A 188 -19.29 29.03 21.64
N VAL A 189 -19.16 30.32 21.91
CA VAL A 189 -18.41 31.39 21.25
C VAL A 189 -17.51 30.95 20.10
N ALA A 190 -17.67 31.53 18.90
CA ALA A 190 -16.85 31.25 17.71
C ALA A 190 -15.33 31.38 17.93
N SER A 191 -14.91 32.20 18.91
CA SER A 191 -13.51 32.33 19.32
C SER A 191 -12.94 31.01 19.86
N ASP A 192 -13.68 30.27 20.67
CA ASP A 192 -13.19 29.04 21.30
C ASP A 192 -13.00 27.92 20.27
N ARG A 193 -13.88 27.85 19.26
CA ARG A 193 -13.69 26.94 18.11
C ARG A 193 -12.41 27.24 17.33
N ALA A 194 -12.10 28.52 17.11
CA ALA A 194 -10.88 28.93 16.44
C ALA A 194 -9.63 28.57 17.26
N VAL A 195 -9.66 28.77 18.57
CA VAL A 195 -8.57 28.36 19.47
C VAL A 195 -8.39 26.84 19.46
N VAL A 196 -9.47 26.07 19.61
CA VAL A 196 -9.42 24.59 19.55
C VAL A 196 -8.86 24.10 18.21
N SER A 197 -9.30 24.67 17.09
CA SER A 197 -8.76 24.32 15.76
C SER A 197 -7.26 24.60 15.67
N LYS A 198 -6.82 25.76 16.18
CA LYS A 198 -5.41 26.15 16.20
C LYS A 198 -4.57 25.22 17.08
N VAL A 199 -5.06 24.84 18.27
CA VAL A 199 -4.40 23.89 19.17
C VAL A 199 -4.22 22.53 18.49
N ARG A 200 -5.27 21.98 17.89
CA ARG A 200 -5.21 20.68 17.20
C ARG A 200 -4.24 20.71 16.04
N ARG A 201 -4.24 21.79 15.25
CA ARG A 201 -3.27 22.00 14.17
C ARG A 201 -1.84 22.02 14.72
N ASN A 202 -1.59 22.76 15.79
CA ASN A 202 -0.27 22.83 16.41
C ASN A 202 0.16 21.49 17.03
N ALA A 203 -0.74 20.74 17.66
CA ALA A 203 -0.46 19.40 18.15
C ALA A 203 -0.02 18.45 17.02
N LEU A 204 -0.68 18.50 15.86
CA LEU A 204 -0.28 17.72 14.68
C LEU A 204 1.09 18.16 14.14
N LEU A 205 1.36 19.48 14.08
CA LEU A 205 2.65 19.99 13.64
C LEU A 205 3.78 19.60 14.61
N CYS A 206 3.52 19.61 15.92
CA CYS A 206 4.46 19.10 16.93
C CYS A 206 4.75 17.61 16.72
N SER A 207 3.71 16.79 16.47
CA SER A 207 3.85 15.38 16.12
C SER A 207 4.74 15.17 14.89
N LEU A 208 4.53 15.96 13.83
CA LEU A 208 5.35 15.91 12.63
C LEU A 208 6.83 16.26 12.91
N LEU A 209 7.09 17.36 13.63
CA LEU A 209 8.46 17.77 14.00
C LEU A 209 9.16 16.68 14.81
N TRP A 210 8.43 16.06 15.75
CA TRP A 210 8.94 14.95 16.55
C TRP A 210 9.32 13.73 15.68
N ARG A 211 8.44 13.33 14.76
CA ARG A 211 8.69 12.18 13.86
C ARG A 211 9.89 12.43 12.95
N VAL A 212 10.00 13.63 12.36
CA VAL A 212 11.14 14.02 11.52
C VAL A 212 12.44 14.00 12.34
N SER A 213 12.41 14.48 13.60
CA SER A 213 13.57 14.43 14.50
C SER A 213 14.05 13.01 14.83
N ARG A 214 13.15 12.02 14.71
CA ARG A 214 13.44 10.58 14.88
C ARG A 214 13.72 9.84 13.57
N GLY A 215 13.84 10.57 12.46
CA GLY A 215 14.27 10.00 11.17
C GLY A 215 13.14 9.65 10.19
N ALA A 216 11.90 10.09 10.45
CA ALA A 216 10.82 9.92 9.46
C ALA A 216 11.16 10.63 8.14
N PRO A 217 10.91 10.02 6.98
CA PRO A 217 11.24 10.62 5.69
C PRO A 217 10.38 11.85 5.43
N PHE A 218 11.01 12.92 4.94
CA PHE A 218 10.34 14.20 4.66
C PHE A 218 9.17 14.06 3.69
N THR A 219 9.29 13.18 2.69
CA THR A 219 8.24 12.92 1.68
C THR A 219 6.96 12.37 2.30
N GLU A 220 7.07 11.53 3.32
CA GLU A 220 5.94 10.99 4.05
C GLU A 220 5.33 12.02 4.99
N ALA A 221 6.16 12.79 5.68
CA ALA A 221 5.70 13.94 6.48
C ALA A 221 4.88 14.91 5.62
N MET A 222 5.35 15.27 4.42
CA MET A 222 4.63 16.13 3.49
C MET A 222 3.33 15.49 2.97
N ARG A 223 3.35 14.18 2.70
CA ARG A 223 2.13 13.44 2.33
C ARG A 223 1.09 13.49 3.45
N GLY A 224 1.52 13.26 4.69
CA GLY A 224 0.67 13.36 5.88
C GLY A 224 0.05 14.75 6.03
N LEU A 225 0.83 15.82 5.85
CA LEU A 225 0.32 17.21 5.92
C LEU A 225 -0.68 17.52 4.80
N ARG A 226 -0.41 17.07 3.57
CA ARG A 226 -1.32 17.22 2.43
C ARG A 226 -2.65 16.54 2.66
N ASN A 227 -2.64 15.36 3.29
CA ASN A 227 -3.84 14.59 3.57
C ASN A 227 -4.59 15.04 4.85
N SER A 228 -4.04 16.01 5.59
CA SER A 228 -4.59 16.50 6.86
C SER A 228 -4.87 18.01 6.84
N VAL A 229 -3.92 18.82 7.33
CA VAL A 229 -4.05 20.28 7.55
C VAL A 229 -4.13 21.06 6.24
N PHE A 230 -3.47 20.56 5.20
CA PHE A 230 -3.47 21.19 3.86
C PHE A 230 -4.45 20.52 2.89
N LYS A 231 -5.33 19.64 3.38
CA LYS A 231 -6.36 19.03 2.56
C LYS A 231 -7.34 20.12 2.13
N LEU A 232 -7.35 20.43 0.83
CA LEU A 232 -8.34 21.30 0.24
C LEU A 232 -9.71 20.61 0.30
N SER A 233 -10.71 21.29 0.88
CA SER A 233 -12.10 20.80 0.94
C SER A 233 -12.75 20.75 -0.45
N SER A 234 -12.36 21.68 -1.32
CA SER A 234 -12.74 21.76 -2.72
C SER A 234 -11.66 22.53 -3.48
N TRP A 235 -11.58 22.30 -4.80
CA TRP A 235 -10.72 23.10 -5.66
C TRP A 235 -11.35 24.48 -5.86
N PRO A 236 -10.64 25.58 -5.53
CA PRO A 236 -11.13 26.92 -5.81
C PRO A 236 -11.32 27.10 -7.32
N PRO A 237 -12.46 27.65 -7.79
CA PRO A 237 -12.69 27.88 -9.21
C PRO A 237 -11.71 28.91 -9.81
N ALA A 238 -11.11 29.78 -9.00
CA ALA A 238 -10.15 30.81 -9.40
C ALA A 238 -8.73 30.56 -8.86
N LEU A 239 -8.33 29.29 -8.73
CA LEU A 239 -7.06 28.90 -8.12
C LEU A 239 -5.85 29.69 -8.63
N GLU A 240 -5.71 29.84 -9.94
CA GLU A 240 -4.57 30.55 -10.54
C GLU A 240 -4.50 32.01 -10.11
N ARG A 241 -5.65 32.68 -10.04
CA ARG A 241 -5.74 34.07 -9.59
C ARG A 241 -5.44 34.19 -8.10
N ASP A 242 -6.01 33.31 -7.28
CA ASP A 242 -5.80 33.32 -5.83
C ASP A 242 -4.33 33.04 -5.48
N LEU A 243 -3.66 32.15 -6.24
CA LEU A 243 -2.23 31.88 -6.10
C LEU A 243 -1.39 33.09 -6.53
N LEU A 244 -1.72 33.74 -7.64
CA LEU A 244 -1.03 34.95 -8.08
C LEU A 244 -1.18 36.08 -7.07
N GLU A 245 -2.38 36.27 -6.51
CA GLU A 245 -2.62 37.25 -5.44
C GLU A 245 -1.82 36.91 -4.18
N ALA A 246 -1.79 35.64 -3.76
CA ALA A 246 -0.98 35.20 -2.63
C ALA A 246 0.52 35.46 -2.85
N VAL A 247 1.04 35.16 -4.04
CA VAL A 247 2.45 35.42 -4.40
C VAL A 247 2.74 36.92 -4.47
N ALA A 248 1.81 37.73 -4.98
CA ALA A 248 1.97 39.18 -5.04
C ALA A 248 1.95 39.86 -3.66
N LEU A 249 1.27 39.26 -2.68
CA LEU A 249 1.14 39.77 -1.31
C LEU A 249 2.14 39.14 -0.33
N MET A 250 2.98 38.21 -0.78
CA MET A 250 3.98 37.55 0.05
C MET A 250 5.04 38.54 0.56
N GLN A 251 5.57 38.26 1.74
CA GLN A 251 6.71 39.01 2.27
C GLN A 251 8.02 38.48 1.67
N GLU A 252 9.01 39.35 1.44
CA GLU A 252 10.33 38.97 0.89
C GLU A 252 11.01 37.80 1.64
N LYS A 253 10.74 37.67 2.95
CA LYS A 253 11.27 36.57 3.79
C LYS A 253 10.66 35.21 3.49
N GLU A 254 9.52 35.18 2.79
CA GLU A 254 8.77 33.98 2.42
C GLU A 254 9.15 33.50 1.01
N ASP A 255 9.63 34.39 0.14
CA ASP A 255 10.04 34.09 -1.24
C ASP A 255 11.03 32.93 -1.31
N SER A 256 12.09 32.98 -0.50
CA SER A 256 13.10 31.91 -0.44
C SER A 256 12.51 30.56 -0.02
N LYS A 257 11.51 30.55 0.88
CA LYS A 257 10.87 29.32 1.36
C LYS A 257 9.94 28.74 0.30
N VAL A 258 9.20 29.60 -0.40
CA VAL A 258 8.33 29.18 -1.51
C VAL A 258 9.17 28.66 -2.67
N ALA A 259 10.29 29.31 -3.00
CA ALA A 259 11.23 28.83 -4.01
C ALA A 259 11.74 27.42 -3.69
N LEU A 260 12.14 27.14 -2.45
CA LEU A 260 12.56 25.80 -2.01
C LEU A 260 11.44 24.76 -2.15
N LEU A 261 10.20 25.13 -1.82
CA LEU A 261 9.04 24.23 -1.98
C LEU A 261 8.74 23.92 -3.45
N LEU A 262 8.80 24.94 -4.33
CA LEU A 262 8.60 24.77 -5.77
C LEU A 262 9.70 23.93 -6.40
N GLU A 263 10.96 24.14 -6.00
CA GLU A 263 12.09 23.33 -6.47
C GLU A 263 11.95 21.87 -6.02
N TRP A 264 11.59 21.63 -4.77
CA TRP A 264 11.30 20.29 -4.27
C TRP A 264 10.15 19.63 -5.06
N GLN A 265 9.07 20.36 -5.31
CA GLN A 265 7.93 19.85 -6.08
C GLN A 265 8.30 19.55 -7.53
N ALA A 266 9.12 20.38 -8.17
CA ALA A 266 9.64 20.14 -9.51
C ALA A 266 10.49 18.86 -9.56
N ARG A 267 11.36 18.64 -8.56
CA ARG A 267 12.13 17.39 -8.44
C ARG A 267 11.22 16.17 -8.31
N GLN A 268 10.22 16.23 -7.42
CA GLN A 268 9.26 15.12 -7.25
C GLN A 268 8.48 14.83 -8.53
N ASN A 269 8.05 15.85 -9.26
CA ASN A 269 7.38 15.68 -10.55
C ASN A 269 8.31 15.03 -11.59
N SER A 270 9.58 15.44 -11.65
CA SER A 270 10.56 14.84 -12.56
C SER A 270 10.83 13.35 -12.24
N GLU A 271 10.92 13.00 -10.96
CA GLU A 271 11.07 11.61 -10.51
C GLU A 271 9.85 10.76 -10.85
N LEU A 272 8.64 11.30 -10.65
CA LEU A 272 7.41 10.62 -11.02
C LEU A 272 7.30 10.42 -12.53
N GLN A 273 7.67 11.44 -13.32
CA GLN A 273 7.69 11.34 -14.78
C GLN A 273 8.66 10.25 -15.25
N ALA A 274 9.87 10.20 -14.69
CA ALA A 274 10.85 9.17 -15.00
C ALA A 274 10.34 7.75 -14.67
N LYS A 275 9.61 7.59 -13.55
CA LYS A 275 8.96 6.31 -13.19
C LYS A 275 7.85 5.93 -14.17
N ILE A 276 7.04 6.88 -14.61
CA ILE A 276 6.00 6.66 -15.63
C ILE A 276 6.65 6.23 -16.95
N ASP A 277 7.70 6.92 -17.39
CA ASP A 277 8.43 6.58 -18.61
C ASP A 277 9.05 5.18 -18.53
N GLN A 278 9.61 4.82 -17.37
CA GLN A 278 10.12 3.46 -17.12
C GLN A 278 8.99 2.42 -17.20
N ALA A 279 7.85 2.67 -16.55
CA ALA A 279 6.70 1.77 -16.58
C ALA A 279 6.14 1.60 -18.01
N ASN A 280 6.08 2.68 -18.79
CA ASN A 280 5.66 2.64 -20.20
C ASN A 280 6.62 1.82 -21.06
N ARG A 281 7.94 1.93 -20.85
CA ARG A 281 8.93 1.08 -21.53
C ARG A 281 8.78 -0.39 -21.17
N GLN A 282 8.51 -0.69 -19.90
CA GLN A 282 8.25 -2.06 -19.46
C GLN A 282 6.98 -2.62 -20.09
N LEU A 283 5.91 -1.82 -20.17
CA LEU A 283 4.65 -2.19 -20.82
C LEU A 283 4.86 -2.47 -22.32
N ALA A 284 5.61 -1.62 -23.01
CA ALA A 284 5.94 -1.86 -24.43
C ALA A 284 6.75 -3.16 -24.60
N ALA A 285 7.73 -3.40 -23.72
CA ALA A 285 8.53 -4.63 -23.77
C ALA A 285 7.72 -5.90 -23.47
N THR A 286 6.74 -5.84 -22.57
CA THR A 286 5.84 -6.98 -22.32
C THR A 286 4.88 -7.20 -23.47
N GLN A 287 4.36 -6.14 -24.09
CA GLN A 287 3.53 -6.24 -25.30
C GLN A 287 4.30 -6.90 -26.46
N GLU A 288 5.54 -6.49 -26.71
CA GLU A 288 6.40 -7.12 -27.72
C GLU A 288 6.70 -8.60 -27.41
N ARG A 289 6.73 -9.01 -26.14
CA ARG A 289 6.87 -10.43 -25.75
C ARG A 289 5.59 -11.23 -25.91
N ILE A 290 4.43 -10.60 -25.74
CA ILE A 290 3.12 -11.27 -25.87
C ILE A 290 2.80 -11.53 -27.34
N ARG A 291 3.12 -10.58 -28.24
CA ARG A 291 2.85 -10.69 -29.67
C ARG A 291 3.27 -12.02 -30.33
N PRO A 292 4.51 -12.54 -30.17
CA PRO A 292 4.89 -13.82 -30.75
C PRO A 292 4.20 -15.03 -30.08
N ILE A 293 3.79 -14.90 -28.82
CA ILE A 293 3.03 -15.95 -28.12
C ILE A 293 1.61 -16.02 -28.70
N GLU A 294 0.99 -14.87 -28.95
CA GLU A 294 -0.32 -14.79 -29.62
C GLU A 294 -0.24 -15.36 -31.03
N SER A 295 0.77 -15.00 -31.83
CA SER A 295 0.92 -15.59 -33.17
C SER A 295 1.16 -17.09 -33.13
N ALA A 296 2.00 -17.58 -32.21
CA ALA A 296 2.25 -19.02 -32.05
C ALA A 296 0.99 -19.77 -31.59
N ARG A 297 0.17 -19.16 -30.73
CA ARG A 297 -1.13 -19.70 -30.32
C ARG A 297 -2.07 -19.81 -31.52
N ASP A 298 -2.19 -18.76 -32.32
CA ASP A 298 -3.08 -18.76 -33.48
C ASP A 298 -2.65 -19.78 -34.53
N GLU A 299 -1.34 -19.92 -34.78
CA GLU A 299 -0.78 -20.98 -35.62
C GLU A 299 -1.08 -22.38 -35.07
N ALA A 300 -0.92 -22.60 -33.76
CA ALA A 300 -1.22 -23.87 -33.13
C ALA A 300 -2.71 -24.22 -33.22
N LEU A 301 -3.60 -23.24 -33.03
CA LEU A 301 -5.05 -23.42 -33.18
C LEU A 301 -5.41 -23.79 -34.63
N ALA A 302 -4.81 -23.14 -35.63
CA ALA A 302 -5.02 -23.50 -37.02
C ALA A 302 -4.61 -24.95 -37.31
N ARG A 303 -3.44 -25.39 -36.81
CA ARG A 303 -2.98 -26.79 -36.94
C ARG A 303 -3.89 -27.79 -36.24
N CYS A 304 -4.43 -27.45 -35.06
CA CYS A 304 -5.39 -28.30 -34.37
C CYS A 304 -6.66 -28.51 -35.21
N LEU A 305 -7.20 -27.44 -35.81
CA LEU A 305 -8.37 -27.53 -36.68
C LEU A 305 -8.10 -28.39 -37.94
N GLU A 306 -6.93 -28.26 -38.54
CA GLU A 306 -6.51 -29.12 -39.66
C GLU A 306 -6.43 -30.60 -39.26
N LEU A 307 -5.83 -30.89 -38.11
CA LEU A 307 -5.74 -32.26 -37.58
C LEU A 307 -7.12 -32.83 -37.23
N GLU A 308 -8.02 -32.01 -36.68
CA GLU A 308 -9.41 -32.42 -36.41
C GLU A 308 -10.15 -32.79 -37.71
N ALA A 309 -9.97 -32.01 -38.77
CA ALA A 309 -10.53 -32.32 -40.09
C ALA A 309 -9.98 -33.64 -40.66
N LEU A 310 -8.65 -33.85 -40.58
CA LEU A 310 -8.02 -35.09 -41.03
C LEU A 310 -8.48 -36.31 -40.21
N LEU A 311 -8.68 -36.15 -38.91
CA LEU A 311 -9.23 -37.21 -38.05
C LEU A 311 -10.68 -37.52 -38.39
N ALA A 312 -11.51 -36.52 -38.71
CA ALA A 312 -12.88 -36.73 -39.16
C ALA A 312 -12.91 -37.52 -40.47
N ASP A 313 -12.08 -37.16 -41.44
CA ASP A 313 -11.95 -37.87 -42.72
C ASP A 313 -11.47 -39.32 -42.53
N ALA A 314 -10.47 -39.53 -41.66
CA ALA A 314 -9.96 -40.86 -41.36
C ALA A 314 -11.03 -41.75 -40.67
N ARG A 315 -11.83 -41.18 -39.77
CA ARG A 315 -12.97 -41.87 -39.15
C ARG A 315 -14.03 -42.24 -40.19
N GLY A 316 -14.38 -41.31 -41.08
CA GLY A 316 -15.31 -41.59 -42.17
C GLY A 316 -14.84 -42.72 -43.09
N LYS A 317 -13.55 -42.72 -43.47
CA LYS A 317 -12.95 -43.81 -44.26
C LYS A 317 -12.98 -45.15 -43.50
N LYS A 318 -12.68 -45.14 -42.20
CA LYS A 318 -12.73 -46.34 -41.36
C LYS A 318 -14.15 -46.90 -41.30
N GLU A 319 -15.16 -46.05 -41.10
CA GLU A 319 -16.56 -46.46 -41.05
C GLU A 319 -17.02 -47.10 -42.38
N GLN A 320 -16.64 -46.50 -43.51
CA GLN A 320 -16.89 -47.05 -44.84
C GLN A 320 -16.22 -48.43 -45.03
N LEU A 321 -14.96 -48.57 -44.61
CA LEU A 321 -14.26 -49.86 -44.68
C LEU A 321 -14.89 -50.91 -43.77
N THR A 322 -15.35 -50.53 -42.57
CA THR A 322 -16.05 -51.47 -41.68
C THR A 322 -17.40 -51.90 -42.25
N ALA A 323 -18.13 -50.99 -42.89
CA ALA A 323 -19.40 -51.31 -43.55
C ALA A 323 -19.19 -52.27 -44.73
N THR A 324 -18.20 -52.00 -45.58
CA THR A 324 -17.87 -52.88 -46.72
C THR A 324 -17.37 -54.25 -46.26
N LEU A 325 -16.53 -54.30 -45.21
CA LEU A 325 -16.12 -55.57 -44.60
C LEU A 325 -17.31 -56.36 -44.06
N GLY A 326 -18.25 -55.69 -43.39
CA GLY A 326 -19.49 -56.31 -42.91
C GLY A 326 -20.29 -56.94 -44.04
N VAL A 327 -20.46 -56.21 -45.15
CA VAL A 327 -21.14 -56.70 -46.36
C VAL A 327 -20.43 -57.92 -46.95
N VAL A 328 -19.10 -57.86 -47.11
CA VAL A 328 -18.29 -58.98 -47.62
C VAL A 328 -18.39 -60.20 -46.70
N GLN A 329 -18.35 -60.01 -45.38
CA GLN A 329 -18.52 -61.11 -44.43
C GLN A 329 -19.92 -61.73 -44.50
N THR A 330 -20.97 -60.92 -44.67
CA THR A 330 -22.33 -61.45 -44.84
C THR A 330 -22.48 -62.24 -46.14
N HIS A 331 -21.94 -61.74 -47.25
CA HIS A 331 -21.93 -62.47 -48.52
C HIS A 331 -21.10 -63.75 -48.43
N GLY A 332 -19.90 -63.69 -47.86
CA GLY A 332 -19.06 -64.87 -47.68
C GLY A 332 -19.70 -65.96 -46.81
N LYS A 333 -20.47 -65.58 -45.78
CA LYS A 333 -21.26 -66.53 -44.98
C LYS A 333 -22.40 -67.14 -45.80
N ALA A 334 -23.16 -66.32 -46.53
CA ALA A 334 -24.24 -66.79 -47.39
C ALA A 334 -23.73 -67.75 -48.46
N ASP A 335 -22.65 -67.40 -49.16
CA ASP A 335 -22.02 -68.26 -50.19
C ASP A 335 -21.55 -69.59 -49.58
N PHE A 336 -20.97 -69.56 -48.37
CA PHE A 336 -20.57 -70.77 -47.66
C PHE A 336 -21.77 -71.66 -47.30
N GLU A 337 -22.85 -71.08 -46.78
CA GLU A 337 -24.09 -71.78 -46.47
C GLU A 337 -24.73 -72.39 -47.75
N GLU A 338 -24.72 -71.67 -48.86
CA GLU A 338 -25.19 -72.16 -50.15
C GLU A 338 -24.37 -73.37 -50.62
N LEU A 339 -23.02 -73.26 -50.62
CA LEU A 339 -22.12 -74.35 -50.99
C LEU A 339 -22.29 -75.56 -50.06
N ARG A 340 -22.46 -75.34 -48.75
CA ARG A 340 -22.75 -76.39 -47.76
C ARG A 340 -24.07 -77.08 -48.11
N SER A 341 -25.13 -76.32 -48.40
CA SER A 341 -26.45 -76.87 -48.75
C SER A 341 -26.42 -77.71 -50.04
N LEU A 342 -25.60 -77.31 -51.02
CA LEU A 342 -25.40 -78.03 -52.27
C LEU A 342 -24.61 -79.31 -52.04
N ALA A 343 -23.53 -79.23 -51.27
CA ALA A 343 -22.72 -80.40 -50.90
C ALA A 343 -23.56 -81.43 -50.14
N LEU A 344 -24.34 -81.00 -49.14
CA LEU A 344 -25.23 -81.87 -48.38
C LEU A 344 -26.29 -82.52 -49.29
N ARG A 345 -26.93 -81.77 -50.20
CA ARG A 345 -27.88 -82.34 -51.17
C ARG A 345 -27.24 -83.40 -52.05
N LEU A 346 -26.04 -83.14 -52.60
CA LEU A 346 -25.32 -84.12 -53.41
C LEU A 346 -24.95 -85.37 -52.62
N VAL A 347 -24.53 -85.23 -51.36
CA VAL A 347 -24.25 -86.37 -50.47
C VAL A 347 -25.52 -87.17 -50.19
N ILE A 348 -26.65 -86.53 -49.91
CA ILE A 348 -27.94 -87.21 -49.67
C ILE A 348 -28.40 -87.96 -50.93
N GLU A 349 -28.35 -87.31 -52.10
CA GLU A 349 -28.73 -87.94 -53.36
C GLU A 349 -27.84 -89.15 -53.71
N THR A 350 -26.52 -89.03 -53.48
CA THR A 350 -25.59 -90.14 -53.73
C THR A 350 -25.76 -91.27 -52.73
N ALA A 351 -25.98 -90.97 -51.45
CA ALA A 351 -26.32 -91.96 -50.42
C ALA A 351 -27.60 -92.70 -50.77
N ARG A 352 -28.66 -91.98 -51.19
CA ARG A 352 -29.92 -92.59 -51.64
C ARG A 352 -29.73 -93.46 -52.88
N LYS A 353 -28.97 -93.01 -53.89
CA LYS A 353 -28.65 -93.83 -55.07
C LYS A 353 -27.87 -95.09 -54.69
N LEU A 354 -26.94 -95.00 -53.73
CA LEU A 354 -26.22 -96.15 -53.20
C LEU A 354 -27.18 -97.12 -52.47
N GLU A 355 -28.14 -96.59 -51.71
CA GLU A 355 -29.16 -97.38 -51.01
C GLU A 355 -30.11 -98.09 -51.99
N GLU A 356 -30.58 -97.38 -53.03
CA GLU A 356 -31.36 -97.95 -54.12
C GLU A 356 -30.57 -99.06 -54.85
N ALA A 357 -29.27 -98.84 -55.12
CA ALA A 357 -28.39 -99.86 -55.67
C ALA A 357 -28.20 -101.06 -54.73
N SER A 358 -27.98 -100.82 -53.43
CA SER A 358 -27.89 -101.85 -52.37
C SER A 358 -29.15 -102.72 -52.33
N MET A 359 -30.32 -102.10 -52.40
CA MET A 359 -31.62 -102.78 -52.43
C MET A 359 -31.83 -103.58 -53.72
N ALA A 360 -31.39 -103.08 -54.87
CA ALA A 360 -31.45 -103.81 -56.14
C ALA A 360 -30.51 -105.04 -56.14
N LEU A 361 -29.30 -104.87 -55.62
CA LEU A 361 -28.30 -105.94 -55.44
C LEU A 361 -28.83 -107.05 -54.52
N GLY A 362 -29.58 -106.73 -53.47
CA GLY A 362 -30.20 -107.72 -52.57
C GLY A 362 -31.13 -108.75 -53.24
N ARG A 363 -31.46 -108.60 -54.53
CA ARG A 363 -32.33 -109.52 -55.30
C ARG A 363 -31.58 -110.63 -56.05
N GLU A 364 -30.25 -110.60 -56.15
CA GLU A 364 -29.45 -111.64 -56.82
C GLU A 364 -28.40 -112.32 -55.89
N GLN A 365 -28.02 -113.57 -56.25
CA GLN A 365 -27.33 -114.64 -55.50
C GLN A 365 -25.89 -114.32 -54.93
N PRO A 366 -25.18 -115.24 -54.21
CA PRO A 366 -24.37 -114.94 -53.02
C PRO A 366 -23.10 -114.07 -53.18
N LYS A 367 -22.58 -113.82 -54.39
CA LYS A 367 -21.45 -112.88 -54.59
C LYS A 367 -21.84 -111.42 -54.33
N VAL A 368 -23.14 -111.16 -54.21
CA VAL A 368 -23.71 -109.84 -53.98
C VAL A 368 -23.69 -109.42 -52.50
N VAL A 369 -23.56 -110.36 -51.56
CA VAL A 369 -23.53 -110.04 -50.11
C VAL A 369 -22.30 -109.21 -49.73
N LEU A 370 -21.13 -109.55 -50.27
CA LEU A 370 -19.89 -108.79 -50.06
C LEU A 370 -19.96 -107.37 -50.67
N ALA A 371 -20.55 -107.24 -51.87
CA ALA A 371 -20.77 -105.94 -52.50
C ALA A 371 -21.74 -105.08 -51.67
N ARG A 372 -22.80 -105.69 -51.14
CA ARG A 372 -23.78 -105.04 -50.25
C ARG A 372 -23.16 -104.58 -48.95
N GLU A 373 -22.31 -105.38 -48.31
CA GLU A 373 -21.59 -104.98 -47.10
C GLU A 373 -20.65 -103.79 -47.37
N THR A 374 -19.89 -103.82 -48.47
CA THR A 374 -19.02 -102.68 -48.84
C THR A 374 -19.82 -101.41 -49.18
N ILE A 375 -20.98 -101.54 -49.80
CA ILE A 375 -21.88 -100.42 -50.10
C ILE A 375 -22.48 -99.87 -48.80
N ASN A 376 -22.95 -100.73 -47.89
CA ASN A 376 -23.49 -100.29 -46.60
C ASN A 376 -22.43 -99.58 -45.75
N VAL A 377 -21.19 -100.06 -45.72
CA VAL A 377 -20.07 -99.36 -45.05
C VAL A 377 -19.80 -98.00 -45.69
N ALA A 378 -19.90 -97.89 -47.02
CA ALA A 378 -19.77 -96.60 -47.72
C ALA A 378 -20.97 -95.67 -47.42
N VAL A 379 -22.20 -96.19 -47.34
CA VAL A 379 -23.40 -95.43 -46.94
C VAL A 379 -23.29 -94.94 -45.50
N ASP A 380 -22.85 -95.79 -44.58
CA ASP A 380 -22.64 -95.43 -43.17
C ASP A 380 -21.51 -94.41 -43.04
N GLY A 381 -20.45 -94.54 -43.84
CA GLY A 381 -19.37 -93.55 -43.94
C GLY A 381 -19.86 -92.20 -44.48
N LEU A 382 -20.75 -92.20 -45.48
CA LEU A 382 -21.39 -91.00 -46.00
C LEU A 382 -22.35 -90.37 -44.99
N HIS A 383 -23.14 -91.17 -44.25
CA HIS A 383 -24.01 -90.67 -43.19
C HIS A 383 -23.23 -90.09 -42.01
N ALA A 384 -22.12 -90.73 -41.61
CA ALA A 384 -21.22 -90.20 -40.59
C ALA A 384 -20.53 -88.91 -41.08
N GLY A 385 -20.16 -88.84 -42.36
CA GLY A 385 -19.66 -87.62 -42.99
C GLY A 385 -20.69 -86.50 -43.02
N LEU A 386 -21.95 -86.82 -43.33
CA LEU A 386 -23.08 -85.89 -43.33
C LEU A 386 -23.34 -85.33 -41.93
N LYS A 387 -23.35 -86.21 -40.91
CA LYS A 387 -23.52 -85.81 -39.51
C LYS A 387 -22.37 -84.90 -39.03
N LYS A 388 -21.14 -85.18 -39.43
CA LYS A 388 -19.99 -84.29 -39.13
C LYS A 388 -20.07 -82.94 -39.84
N LEU A 389 -20.62 -82.92 -41.05
CA LEU A 389 -20.90 -81.67 -41.78
C LEU A 389 -22.06 -80.88 -41.15
N GLU A 390 -22.98 -81.53 -40.44
CA GLU A 390 -24.04 -80.91 -39.65
C GLU A 390 -23.50 -80.36 -38.30
N GLU A 391 -22.64 -81.12 -37.62
CA GLU A 391 -22.06 -80.79 -36.30
C GLU A 391 -20.91 -79.77 -36.32
N ALA A 392 -20.40 -79.35 -37.48
CA ALA A 392 -19.34 -78.34 -37.63
C ALA A 392 -19.84 -76.88 -37.56
N GLU A 393 -21.01 -76.66 -36.94
CA GLU A 393 -21.41 -75.37 -36.35
C GLU A 393 -20.48 -74.98 -35.19
#